data_AF-A0A3D9MTD2-F1
#
_entry.id   AF-A0A3D9MTD2-F1
#
_cell.length_a   1.000
_cell.length_b   1.000
_cell.length_c   1.000
_cell.angle_alpha   90.00
_cell.angle_beta   90.00
_cell.angle_gamma   90.00
#
_symmetry.space_group_name_H-M   'P 1'
#
loop_
_entity.id
_entity.type
_entity.pdbx_description
1 polymer ?
#
loop_
_entity_poly.entity_id
_entity_poly.type
_entity_poly.pdbx_seq_one_letter_code
_entity_poly.pdbx_strand_id
1 'polypeptide(L)'
;MPRPIKAYIHTDAVRHNLDVVRSKATKSCVWAVVKANAYGHGIEHIYPALEAADGIALLDLDEAVRVRELGWKKPVLLLEGVFTDGDVKTAEEFGLTVAVHCDEQRELIVAARPKRPIDIYLKMNSGMNRLGFTPGDYPAAWERASTAAGIGNITLMSHFASADEDSVDWQLERFDEATRDIPGPRSLSNSAATVWHPQAHRDWVRPGIVLYGGSPSGLSKDIKTIHLQASMTLRSEIIGVQSISAGDTVGYARAYEAEGDMRIGVVACGYADGYPRHARTGTPISVDGIMTRTVGRVSMDMLTVDLTPCPDAKIGSTVELWGEQVKIDDVASSSGTIGYELMCALARRVPVTVA
;
A
#
# COMPACT_ATOMS: atom_id res chain seq x y z
N MET A 1 -15.06 29.09 -2.53
CA MET A 1 -14.93 27.80 -3.25
C MET A 1 -13.90 26.97 -2.53
N PRO A 2 -14.12 25.67 -2.29
CA PRO A 2 -13.03 24.81 -1.86
C PRO A 2 -11.92 24.86 -2.92
N ARG A 3 -10.67 24.76 -2.48
CA ARG A 3 -9.50 24.67 -3.35
C ARG A 3 -9.70 23.55 -4.39
N PRO A 4 -9.37 23.74 -5.68
CA PRO A 4 -9.67 22.76 -6.72
C PRO A 4 -8.64 21.62 -6.69
N ILE A 5 -8.74 20.78 -5.66
CA ILE A 5 -7.97 19.56 -5.48
C ILE A 5 -8.90 18.50 -4.88
N LYS A 6 -8.81 17.26 -5.36
CA LYS A 6 -9.64 16.15 -4.91
C LYS A 6 -8.98 14.82 -5.21
N ALA A 7 -9.10 13.87 -4.28
CA ALA A 7 -8.80 12.47 -4.52
C ALA A 7 -10.10 11.70 -4.82
N TYR A 8 -10.09 10.95 -5.92
CA TYR A 8 -11.17 10.04 -6.29
C TYR A 8 -10.75 8.61 -5.97
N ILE A 9 -11.59 7.86 -5.26
CA ILE A 9 -11.36 6.46 -4.89
C ILE A 9 -12.29 5.59 -5.72
N HIS A 10 -11.71 4.78 -6.59
CA HIS A 10 -12.43 3.92 -7.54
C HIS A 10 -12.60 2.52 -6.94
N THR A 11 -13.78 2.25 -6.38
CA THR A 11 -14.03 0.96 -5.69
C THR A 11 -14.06 -0.22 -6.66
N ASP A 12 -14.51 0.01 -7.89
CA ASP A 12 -14.51 -1.00 -8.95
C ASP A 12 -13.10 -1.42 -9.34
N ALA A 13 -12.13 -0.49 -9.32
CA ALA A 13 -10.72 -0.82 -9.55
C ALA A 13 -10.15 -1.72 -8.46
N VAL A 14 -10.49 -1.46 -7.18
CA VAL A 14 -10.07 -2.33 -6.06
C VAL A 14 -10.67 -3.73 -6.22
N ARG A 15 -11.94 -3.83 -6.61
CA ARG A 15 -12.61 -5.13 -6.85
C ARG A 15 -11.95 -5.89 -8.00
N HIS A 16 -11.73 -5.21 -9.13
CA HIS A 16 -11.03 -5.78 -10.29
C HIS A 16 -9.64 -6.28 -9.91
N ASN A 17 -8.87 -5.48 -9.18
CA ASN A 17 -7.52 -5.85 -8.74
C ASN A 17 -7.52 -7.05 -7.79
N LEU A 18 -8.50 -7.13 -6.88
CA LEU A 18 -8.69 -8.27 -6.01
C LEU A 18 -9.01 -9.55 -6.80
N ASP A 19 -9.84 -9.45 -7.83
CA ASP A 19 -10.14 -10.57 -8.74
C ASP A 19 -8.91 -11.01 -9.52
N VAL A 20 -8.08 -10.06 -9.99
CA VAL A 20 -6.79 -10.37 -10.62
C VAL A 20 -5.89 -11.13 -9.64
N VAL A 21 -5.79 -10.72 -8.37
CA VAL A 21 -5.01 -11.44 -7.36
C VAL A 21 -5.54 -12.85 -7.13
N ARG A 22 -6.87 -13.01 -6.95
CA ARG A 22 -7.51 -14.32 -6.79
C ARG A 22 -7.25 -15.25 -7.99
N SER A 23 -7.24 -14.69 -9.20
CA SER A 23 -6.94 -15.46 -10.42
C SER A 23 -5.48 -15.95 -10.49
N LYS A 24 -4.55 -15.26 -9.84
CA LYS A 24 -3.14 -15.67 -9.77
C LYS A 24 -2.90 -16.70 -8.67
N ALA A 25 -3.57 -16.57 -7.53
CA ALA A 25 -3.41 -17.44 -6.36
C ALA A 25 -4.63 -18.35 -6.13
N THR A 26 -5.04 -19.11 -7.16
CA THR A 26 -6.31 -19.87 -7.19
C THR A 26 -6.47 -20.94 -6.11
N LYS A 27 -5.37 -21.37 -5.48
CA LYS A 27 -5.35 -22.38 -4.42
C LYS A 27 -5.14 -21.78 -3.02
N SER A 28 -5.02 -20.46 -2.92
CA SER A 28 -4.73 -19.76 -1.69
C SER A 28 -5.91 -18.88 -1.28
N CYS A 29 -6.11 -18.74 0.01
CA CYS A 29 -6.96 -17.70 0.56
C CYS A 29 -6.25 -16.35 0.48
N VAL A 30 -7.01 -15.27 0.40
CA VAL A 30 -6.51 -13.90 0.22
C VAL A 30 -6.79 -13.04 1.45
N TRP A 31 -5.71 -12.56 2.08
CA TRP A 31 -5.77 -11.44 3.02
C TRP A 31 -5.68 -10.13 2.25
N ALA A 32 -6.77 -9.35 2.22
CA ALA A 32 -6.71 -7.98 1.73
C ALA A 32 -5.97 -7.11 2.75
N VAL A 33 -4.77 -6.62 2.40
CA VAL A 33 -3.97 -5.81 3.33
C VAL A 33 -4.41 -4.34 3.24
N VAL A 34 -4.98 -3.80 4.32
CA VAL A 34 -5.61 -2.47 4.37
C VAL A 34 -5.03 -1.53 5.45
N LYS A 35 -3.83 -1.82 5.95
CA LYS A 35 -3.15 -0.96 6.94
C LYS A 35 -2.96 0.48 6.45
N ALA A 36 -2.72 1.40 7.39
CA ALA A 36 -2.49 2.81 7.11
C ALA A 36 -3.66 3.44 6.34
N ASN A 37 -4.87 3.24 6.87
CA ASN A 37 -6.13 3.69 6.31
C ASN A 37 -6.33 3.25 4.84
N ALA A 38 -6.18 1.95 4.60
CA ALA A 38 -6.19 1.34 3.27
C ALA A 38 -5.20 2.02 2.31
N TYR A 39 -3.96 2.21 2.76
CA TYR A 39 -2.91 2.90 1.99
C TYR A 39 -3.38 4.28 1.50
N GLY A 40 -4.02 5.04 2.39
CA GLY A 40 -4.57 6.38 2.10
C GLY A 40 -5.90 6.40 1.35
N HIS A 41 -6.51 5.25 1.03
CA HIS A 41 -7.80 5.20 0.30
C HIS A 41 -9.02 5.39 1.20
N GLY A 42 -8.88 5.26 2.52
CA GLY A 42 -10.02 5.21 3.43
C GLY A 42 -10.60 3.80 3.53
N ILE A 43 -10.50 3.16 4.70
CA ILE A 43 -11.03 1.79 4.88
C ILE A 43 -12.53 1.75 4.56
N GLU A 44 -13.31 2.71 5.06
CA GLU A 44 -14.75 2.82 4.80
C GLU A 44 -15.07 2.97 3.31
N HIS A 45 -14.18 3.62 2.56
CA HIS A 45 -14.41 3.95 1.15
C HIS A 45 -14.26 2.70 0.29
N ILE A 46 -13.25 1.87 0.59
CA ILE A 46 -12.97 0.66 -0.16
C ILE A 46 -13.67 -0.58 0.39
N TYR A 47 -14.29 -0.50 1.58
CA TYR A 47 -14.89 -1.63 2.28
C TYR A 47 -15.79 -2.51 1.39
N PRO A 48 -16.72 -1.97 0.57
CA PRO A 48 -17.57 -2.79 -0.29
C PRO A 48 -16.81 -3.54 -1.39
N ALA A 49 -15.63 -3.06 -1.79
CA ALA A 49 -14.81 -3.71 -2.81
C ALA A 49 -14.05 -4.94 -2.28
N LEU A 50 -13.95 -5.08 -0.95
CA LEU A 50 -13.21 -6.15 -0.30
C LEU A 50 -14.02 -7.44 -0.13
N GLU A 51 -15.30 -7.47 -0.50
CA GLU A 51 -16.21 -8.59 -0.26
C GLU A 51 -15.64 -9.94 -0.70
N ALA A 52 -14.93 -9.98 -1.84
CA ALA A 52 -14.34 -11.21 -2.37
C ALA A 52 -13.08 -11.67 -1.60
N ALA A 53 -12.53 -10.89 -0.67
CA ALA A 53 -11.37 -11.31 0.11
C ALA A 53 -11.77 -12.37 1.15
N ASP A 54 -10.86 -13.28 1.48
CA ASP A 54 -11.12 -14.31 2.50
C ASP A 54 -10.91 -13.75 3.92
N GLY A 55 -10.14 -12.67 4.05
CA GLY A 55 -10.01 -11.89 5.27
C GLY A 55 -9.35 -10.53 5.03
N ILE A 56 -9.30 -9.72 6.07
CA ILE A 56 -8.61 -8.42 6.07
C ILE A 56 -7.37 -8.51 6.95
N ALA A 57 -6.25 -7.93 6.51
CA ALA A 57 -5.03 -7.83 7.31
C ALA A 57 -4.60 -6.37 7.48
N LEU A 58 -4.25 -5.98 8.69
CA LEU A 58 -3.86 -4.61 9.02
C LEU A 58 -2.93 -4.58 10.24
N LEU A 59 -2.60 -3.38 10.73
CA LEU A 59 -1.70 -3.21 11.88
C LEU A 59 -2.40 -2.64 13.10
N ASP A 60 -3.21 -1.61 12.88
CA ASP A 60 -3.76 -0.79 13.94
C ASP A 60 -5.00 -1.45 14.59
N LEU A 61 -5.00 -1.56 15.91
CA LEU A 61 -6.07 -2.23 16.63
C LEU A 61 -7.41 -1.48 16.49
N ASP A 62 -7.38 -0.14 16.47
CA ASP A 62 -8.58 0.67 16.30
C ASP A 62 -9.13 0.50 14.86
N GLU A 63 -8.27 0.38 13.85
CA GLU A 63 -8.68 0.01 12.48
C GLU A 63 -9.32 -1.40 12.43
N ALA A 64 -8.81 -2.38 13.19
CA ALA A 64 -9.41 -3.73 13.26
C ALA A 64 -10.81 -3.70 13.89
N VAL A 65 -10.95 -2.98 15.02
CA VAL A 65 -12.25 -2.75 15.66
C VAL A 65 -13.19 -2.04 14.69
N ARG A 66 -12.70 -1.00 14.00
CA ARG A 66 -13.49 -0.25 13.03
C ARG A 66 -14.02 -1.13 11.91
N VAL A 67 -13.21 -2.02 11.35
CA VAL A 67 -13.63 -2.98 10.33
C VAL A 67 -14.75 -3.91 10.84
N ARG A 68 -14.71 -4.30 12.12
CA ARG A 68 -15.79 -5.08 12.75
C ARG A 68 -17.08 -4.26 12.92
N GLU A 69 -16.97 -3.00 13.31
CA GLU A 69 -18.11 -2.07 13.39
C GLU A 69 -18.77 -1.81 12.04
N LEU A 70 -17.99 -1.81 10.95
CA LEU A 70 -18.49 -1.77 9.57
C LEU A 70 -19.20 -3.06 9.15
N GLY A 71 -19.18 -4.08 10.00
CA GLY A 71 -19.93 -5.33 9.83
C GLY A 71 -19.11 -6.49 9.30
N TRP A 72 -17.77 -6.38 9.21
CA TRP A 72 -16.95 -7.45 8.63
C TRP A 72 -17.01 -8.71 9.47
N LYS A 73 -17.47 -9.82 8.87
CA LYS A 73 -17.64 -11.11 9.56
C LYS A 73 -16.52 -12.11 9.30
N LYS A 74 -15.74 -11.91 8.23
CA LYS A 74 -14.61 -12.77 7.88
C LYS A 74 -13.40 -12.52 8.79
N PRO A 75 -12.38 -13.38 8.80
CA PRO A 75 -11.18 -13.18 9.61
C PRO A 75 -10.54 -11.78 9.44
N VAL A 76 -9.91 -11.32 10.54
CA VAL A 76 -9.10 -10.08 10.58
C VAL A 76 -7.77 -10.41 11.24
N LEU A 77 -6.66 -10.07 10.58
CA LEU A 77 -5.30 -10.37 11.02
C LEU A 77 -4.53 -9.10 11.38
N LEU A 78 -4.03 -9.02 12.62
CA LEU A 78 -3.04 -8.04 13.05
C LEU A 78 -1.62 -8.50 12.69
N LEU A 79 -0.98 -7.89 11.69
CA LEU A 79 0.28 -8.37 11.11
C LEU A 79 1.52 -8.14 12.00
N GLU A 80 1.39 -7.28 13.01
CA GLU A 80 2.41 -6.99 14.03
C GLU A 80 2.05 -7.57 15.40
N GLY A 81 0.87 -8.18 15.55
CA GLY A 81 0.46 -8.83 16.78
C GLY A 81 -0.13 -7.87 17.81
N VAL A 82 0.09 -8.19 19.08
CA VAL A 82 -0.35 -7.41 20.24
C VAL A 82 0.85 -6.77 20.93
N PHE A 83 0.63 -5.65 21.61
CA PHE A 83 1.67 -4.91 22.35
C PHE A 83 1.38 -4.83 23.85
N THR A 84 0.10 -4.93 24.26
CA THR A 84 -0.34 -4.83 25.66
C THR A 84 -1.31 -5.94 26.05
N ASP A 85 -1.59 -6.09 27.34
CA ASP A 85 -2.63 -6.99 27.84
C ASP A 85 -4.04 -6.53 27.41
N GLY A 86 -4.24 -5.21 27.28
CA GLY A 86 -5.45 -4.60 26.75
C GLY A 86 -5.73 -5.06 25.32
N ASP A 87 -4.69 -5.10 24.48
CA ASP A 87 -4.82 -5.52 23.08
C ASP A 87 -5.29 -6.96 22.96
N VAL A 88 -4.85 -7.85 23.86
CA VAL A 88 -5.29 -9.25 23.89
C VAL A 88 -6.78 -9.36 24.20
N LYS A 89 -7.28 -8.55 25.15
CA LYS A 89 -8.71 -8.51 25.49
C LYS A 89 -9.53 -8.04 24.29
N THR A 90 -9.09 -6.99 23.62
CA THR A 90 -9.74 -6.48 22.40
C THR A 90 -9.69 -7.52 21.27
N ALA A 91 -8.55 -8.18 21.08
CA ALA A 91 -8.42 -9.24 20.08
C ALA A 91 -9.38 -10.41 20.35
N GLU A 92 -9.56 -10.82 21.60
CA GLU A 92 -10.55 -11.82 21.98
C GLU A 92 -11.99 -11.33 21.71
N GLU A 93 -12.33 -10.13 22.18
CA GLU A 93 -13.67 -9.54 22.07
C GLU A 93 -14.13 -9.47 20.62
N PHE A 94 -13.24 -9.01 19.74
CA PHE A 94 -13.52 -8.80 18.32
C PHE A 94 -13.16 -10.01 17.44
N GLY A 95 -12.72 -11.13 18.02
CA GLY A 95 -12.35 -12.33 17.28
C GLY A 95 -11.28 -12.05 16.22
N LEU A 96 -10.18 -11.45 16.63
CA LEU A 96 -9.04 -11.12 15.79
C LEU A 96 -8.02 -12.27 15.81
N THR A 97 -7.37 -12.48 14.68
CA THR A 97 -6.16 -13.29 14.56
C THR A 97 -4.96 -12.38 14.72
N VAL A 98 -3.90 -12.83 15.40
CA VAL A 98 -2.74 -11.97 15.69
C VAL A 98 -1.43 -12.62 15.24
N ALA A 99 -0.51 -11.83 14.70
CA ALA A 99 0.86 -12.31 14.53
C ALA A 99 1.53 -12.50 15.90
N VAL A 100 2.41 -13.49 16.02
CA VAL A 100 3.29 -13.67 17.17
C VAL A 100 4.70 -13.79 16.65
N HIS A 101 5.56 -12.83 16.97
CA HIS A 101 6.90 -12.73 16.41
C HIS A 101 8.03 -12.69 17.45
N CYS A 102 7.69 -12.75 18.74
CA CYS A 102 8.61 -12.89 19.86
C CYS A 102 7.90 -13.55 21.06
N ASP A 103 8.68 -13.98 22.07
CA ASP A 103 8.14 -14.69 23.25
C ASP A 103 7.28 -13.77 24.12
N GLU A 104 7.56 -12.46 24.17
CA GLU A 104 6.79 -11.48 24.94
C GLU A 104 5.34 -11.41 24.46
N GLN A 105 5.09 -11.45 23.15
CA GLN A 105 3.72 -11.46 22.61
C GLN A 105 2.97 -12.74 22.96
N ARG A 106 3.65 -13.88 22.91
CA ARG A 106 3.08 -15.16 23.36
C ARG A 106 2.72 -15.09 24.85
N GLU A 107 3.60 -14.52 25.67
CA GLU A 107 3.38 -14.37 27.11
C GLU A 107 2.21 -13.45 27.44
N LEU A 108 2.01 -12.37 26.69
CA LEU A 108 0.81 -11.53 26.82
C LEU A 108 -0.47 -12.34 26.61
N ILE A 109 -0.53 -13.17 25.56
CA ILE A 109 -1.69 -14.02 25.26
C ILE A 109 -1.95 -15.02 26.39
N VAL A 110 -0.90 -15.72 26.84
CA VAL A 110 -1.01 -16.72 27.92
C VAL A 110 -1.43 -16.07 29.25
N ALA A 111 -0.85 -14.92 29.59
CA ALA A 111 -1.14 -14.21 30.83
C ALA A 111 -2.58 -13.68 30.88
N ALA A 112 -3.14 -13.26 29.73
CA ALA A 112 -4.50 -12.77 29.63
C ALA A 112 -5.57 -13.85 29.92
N ARG A 113 -5.22 -15.14 29.78
CA ARG A 113 -6.13 -16.28 29.96
C ARG A 113 -7.47 -16.07 29.23
N PRO A 114 -7.45 -15.85 27.90
CA PRO A 114 -8.66 -15.56 27.16
C PRO A 114 -9.63 -16.73 27.28
N LYS A 115 -10.93 -16.43 27.36
CA LYS A 115 -12.00 -17.44 27.41
C LYS A 115 -12.13 -18.20 26.09
N ARG A 116 -11.78 -17.55 24.98
CA ARG A 116 -11.66 -18.17 23.65
C ARG A 116 -10.20 -18.16 23.20
N PRO A 117 -9.66 -19.28 22.70
CA PRO A 117 -8.31 -19.28 22.13
C PRO A 117 -8.19 -18.27 20.99
N ILE A 118 -7.06 -17.56 20.94
CA ILE A 118 -6.72 -16.61 19.90
C ILE A 118 -5.91 -17.33 18.83
N ASP A 119 -6.41 -17.35 17.60
CA ASP A 119 -5.67 -17.88 16.45
C ASP A 119 -4.46 -16.97 16.16
N ILE A 120 -3.33 -17.59 15.82
CA ILE A 120 -2.07 -16.86 15.60
C ILE A 120 -1.43 -17.12 14.24
N TYR A 121 -0.67 -16.13 13.78
CA TYR A 121 0.31 -16.26 12.72
C TYR A 121 1.71 -16.19 13.34
N LEU A 122 2.32 -17.36 13.59
CA LEU A 122 3.67 -17.43 14.15
C LEU A 122 4.67 -16.97 13.08
N LYS A 123 5.49 -15.96 13.38
CA LYS A 123 6.30 -15.27 12.37
C LYS A 123 7.76 -15.69 12.43
N MET A 124 8.27 -16.19 11.31
CA MET A 124 9.67 -16.50 11.10
C MET A 124 10.37 -15.34 10.41
N ASN A 125 11.54 -14.97 10.91
CA ASN A 125 12.50 -14.15 10.20
C ASN A 125 13.31 -15.04 9.23
N SER A 126 12.89 -15.11 7.96
CA SER A 126 13.62 -15.83 6.90
C SER A 126 14.84 -15.08 6.36
N GLY A 127 15.05 -13.82 6.76
CA GLY A 127 16.20 -13.01 6.35
C GLY A 127 15.93 -11.52 6.13
N MET A 128 14.68 -11.06 6.26
CA MET A 128 14.37 -9.63 6.25
C MET A 128 14.95 -8.89 7.46
N ASN A 129 15.20 -9.60 8.57
CA ASN A 129 15.79 -9.06 9.81
C ASN A 129 15.02 -7.86 10.39
N ARG A 130 13.69 -7.98 10.41
CA ARG A 130 12.79 -6.98 11.02
C ARG A 130 11.99 -7.54 12.19
N LEU A 131 11.21 -8.60 11.99
CA LEU A 131 10.41 -9.27 13.02
C LEU A 131 10.40 -10.78 12.78
N GLY A 132 10.25 -11.55 13.86
CA GLY A 132 10.05 -12.99 13.82
C GLY A 132 11.22 -13.77 14.42
N PHE A 133 10.94 -15.02 14.81
CA PHE A 133 11.93 -15.94 15.33
C PHE A 133 12.92 -16.35 14.24
N THR A 134 14.16 -16.60 14.62
CA THR A 134 15.17 -17.12 13.69
C THR A 134 14.76 -18.52 13.19
N PRO A 135 15.24 -18.98 12.02
CA PRO A 135 14.92 -20.33 11.54
C PRO A 135 15.31 -21.43 12.54
N GLY A 136 16.39 -21.24 13.31
CA GLY A 136 16.83 -22.19 14.33
C GLY A 136 15.92 -22.24 15.56
N ASP A 137 15.39 -21.10 15.99
CA ASP A 137 14.51 -21.02 17.16
C ASP A 137 13.04 -21.32 16.84
N TYR A 138 12.68 -21.27 15.55
CA TYR A 138 11.29 -21.35 15.10
C TYR A 138 10.58 -22.66 15.50
N PRO A 139 11.18 -23.86 15.39
CA PRO A 139 10.54 -25.10 15.86
C PRO A 139 10.22 -25.07 17.36
N ALA A 140 11.15 -24.58 18.18
CA ALA A 140 10.94 -24.47 19.63
C ALA A 140 9.87 -23.41 19.97
N ALA A 141 9.83 -22.29 19.24
CA ALA A 141 8.79 -21.29 19.39
C ALA A 141 7.40 -21.84 19.04
N TRP A 142 7.31 -22.65 17.98
CA TRP A 142 6.08 -23.33 17.60
C TRP A 142 5.62 -24.32 18.66
N GLU A 143 6.51 -25.16 19.19
CA GLU A 143 6.18 -26.12 20.25
C GLU A 143 5.62 -25.40 21.49
N ARG A 144 6.31 -24.33 21.92
CA ARG A 144 5.86 -23.47 23.02
C ARG A 144 4.49 -22.83 22.77
N ALA A 145 4.19 -22.43 21.53
CA ALA A 145 2.90 -21.83 21.18
C ALA A 145 1.78 -22.88 21.09
N SER A 146 2.06 -24.03 20.49
CA SER A 146 1.08 -25.11 20.25
C SER A 146 0.56 -25.76 21.54
N THR A 147 1.33 -25.68 22.61
CA THR A 147 0.99 -26.22 23.94
C THR A 147 0.48 -25.15 24.91
N ALA A 148 0.47 -23.87 24.49
CA ALA A 148 0.12 -22.76 25.37
C ALA A 148 -1.41 -22.63 25.52
N ALA A 149 -1.86 -22.46 26.76
CA ALA A 149 -3.25 -22.12 27.02
C ALA A 149 -3.59 -20.74 26.42
N GLY A 150 -4.73 -20.65 25.74
CA GLY A 150 -5.21 -19.41 25.12
C GLY A 150 -4.74 -19.18 23.68
N ILE A 151 -3.85 -20.02 23.14
CA ILE A 151 -3.49 -20.01 21.71
C ILE A 151 -4.34 -21.04 20.97
N GLY A 152 -4.95 -20.62 19.86
CA GLY A 152 -5.79 -21.43 18.99
C GLY A 152 -5.00 -22.05 17.83
N ASN A 153 -5.55 -21.95 16.62
CA ASN A 153 -4.90 -22.42 15.41
C ASN A 153 -3.62 -21.63 15.13
N ILE A 154 -2.58 -22.31 14.66
CA ILE A 154 -1.29 -21.70 14.31
C ILE A 154 -1.09 -21.75 12.80
N THR A 155 -0.97 -20.57 12.18
CA THR A 155 -0.49 -20.41 10.81
C THR A 155 0.98 -20.04 10.83
N LEU A 156 1.79 -20.65 9.97
CA LEU A 156 3.22 -20.36 9.85
C LEU A 156 3.41 -19.20 8.87
N MET A 157 4.07 -18.13 9.32
CA MET A 157 4.16 -16.88 8.56
C MET A 157 5.61 -16.45 8.34
N SER A 158 5.91 -15.94 7.16
CA SER A 158 7.11 -15.11 6.93
C SER A 158 6.80 -13.98 5.95
N HIS A 159 7.79 -13.16 5.60
CA HIS A 159 7.63 -12.07 4.64
C HIS A 159 8.90 -11.93 3.78
N PHE A 160 8.72 -11.84 2.46
CA PHE A 160 9.84 -11.65 1.54
C PHE A 160 10.42 -10.24 1.61
N ALA A 161 11.74 -10.14 1.51
CA ALA A 161 12.50 -8.90 1.57
C ALA A 161 12.68 -8.25 0.20
N SER A 162 12.81 -9.05 -0.87
CA SER A 162 13.18 -8.60 -2.21
C SER A 162 12.44 -9.33 -3.34
N ALA A 163 11.20 -9.78 -3.08
CA ALA A 163 10.40 -10.51 -4.07
C ALA A 163 10.09 -9.71 -5.35
N ASP A 164 10.33 -8.41 -5.31
CA ASP A 164 10.16 -7.45 -6.39
C ASP A 164 11.42 -7.17 -7.22
N GLU A 165 12.59 -7.59 -6.74
CA GLU A 165 13.87 -7.38 -7.42
C GLU A 165 14.60 -8.70 -7.74
N ASP A 166 14.55 -9.66 -6.81
CA ASP A 166 15.35 -10.88 -6.83
C ASP A 166 14.48 -12.15 -6.69
N SER A 167 15.15 -13.31 -6.79
CA SER A 167 14.52 -14.59 -6.45
C SER A 167 14.12 -14.65 -4.98
N VAL A 168 12.96 -15.27 -4.73
CA VAL A 168 12.44 -15.59 -3.39
C VAL A 168 12.97 -16.90 -2.82
N ASP A 169 13.68 -17.68 -3.63
CA ASP A 169 13.96 -19.09 -3.35
C ASP A 169 14.78 -19.25 -2.06
N TRP A 170 15.75 -18.37 -1.81
CA TRP A 170 16.58 -18.45 -0.59
C TRP A 170 15.79 -18.25 0.72
N GLN A 171 14.77 -17.38 0.73
CA GLN A 171 13.89 -17.23 1.90
C GLN A 171 12.90 -18.39 1.99
N LEU A 172 12.46 -18.89 0.83
CA LEU A 172 11.52 -20.00 0.74
C LEU A 172 12.15 -21.30 1.24
N GLU A 173 13.37 -21.60 0.80
CA GLU A 173 14.16 -22.77 1.25
C GLU A 173 14.38 -22.75 2.76
N ARG A 174 14.80 -21.60 3.31
CA ARG A 174 14.96 -21.44 4.78
C ARG A 174 13.66 -21.69 5.54
N PHE A 175 12.55 -21.21 5.01
CA PHE A 175 11.24 -21.41 5.63
C PHE A 175 10.79 -22.86 5.54
N ASP A 176 10.90 -23.48 4.36
CA ASP A 176 10.51 -24.86 4.16
C ASP A 176 11.38 -25.82 4.97
N GLU A 177 12.68 -25.53 5.12
CA GLU A 177 13.58 -26.31 5.98
C GLU A 177 13.19 -26.21 7.46
N ALA A 178 13.02 -24.99 7.99
CA ALA A 178 12.67 -24.78 9.39
C ALA A 178 11.25 -25.27 9.75
N THR A 179 10.37 -25.41 8.76
CA THR A 179 8.96 -25.79 8.97
C THR A 179 8.58 -27.17 8.43
N ARG A 180 9.57 -27.96 7.98
CA ARG A 180 9.37 -29.26 7.32
C ARG A 180 8.43 -30.19 8.09
N ASP A 181 8.67 -30.32 9.39
CA ASP A 181 7.93 -31.24 10.27
C ASP A 181 6.86 -30.53 11.11
N ILE A 182 6.59 -29.25 10.81
CA ILE A 182 5.63 -28.43 11.54
C ILE A 182 4.29 -28.42 10.78
N PRO A 183 3.18 -28.87 11.40
CA PRO A 183 1.87 -28.82 10.76
C PRO A 183 1.29 -27.40 10.77
N GLY A 184 0.26 -27.20 9.96
CA GLY A 184 -0.50 -25.95 9.90
C GLY A 184 -0.36 -25.23 8.56
N PRO A 185 -1.26 -24.30 8.26
CA PRO A 185 -1.23 -23.51 7.03
C PRO A 185 -0.02 -22.58 7.00
N ARG A 186 0.35 -22.11 5.81
CA ARG A 186 1.54 -21.30 5.54
C ARG A 186 1.20 -20.03 4.78
N SER A 187 1.85 -18.92 5.16
CA SER A 187 1.65 -17.60 4.53
C SER A 187 2.96 -16.83 4.39
N LEU A 188 3.42 -16.61 3.17
CA LEU A 188 4.65 -15.85 2.90
C LEU A 188 4.41 -14.70 1.93
N SER A 189 3.65 -14.96 0.88
CA SER A 189 3.54 -14.09 -0.28
C SER A 189 2.92 -12.73 0.04
N ASN A 190 3.69 -11.67 -0.21
CA ASN A 190 3.21 -10.29 -0.31
C ASN A 190 2.74 -10.02 -1.75
N SER A 191 2.47 -8.76 -2.12
CA SER A 191 2.06 -8.40 -3.48
C SER A 191 2.98 -8.94 -4.58
N ALA A 192 4.30 -8.76 -4.44
CA ALA A 192 5.28 -9.18 -5.43
C ALA A 192 5.28 -10.70 -5.61
N ALA A 193 5.38 -11.46 -4.51
CA ALA A 193 5.35 -12.92 -4.55
C ALA A 193 4.01 -13.49 -5.05
N THR A 194 2.89 -12.84 -4.71
CA THR A 194 1.57 -13.22 -5.21
C THR A 194 1.50 -13.13 -6.74
N VAL A 195 2.14 -12.12 -7.32
CA VAL A 195 2.05 -11.86 -8.74
C VAL A 195 3.10 -12.62 -9.55
N TRP A 196 4.34 -12.68 -9.05
CA TRP A 196 5.51 -13.12 -9.81
C TRP A 196 6.07 -14.48 -9.38
N HIS A 197 5.73 -14.97 -8.18
CA HIS A 197 6.34 -16.16 -7.59
C HIS A 197 5.28 -17.19 -7.14
N PRO A 198 4.59 -17.87 -8.08
CA PRO A 198 3.52 -18.82 -7.77
C PRO A 198 3.95 -19.99 -6.88
N GLN A 199 5.24 -20.36 -6.93
CA GLN A 199 5.82 -21.37 -6.06
C GLN A 199 5.78 -20.98 -4.58
N ALA A 200 5.54 -19.72 -4.23
CA ALA A 200 5.52 -19.20 -2.86
C ALA A 200 4.12 -18.90 -2.29
N HIS A 201 3.04 -19.15 -3.04
CA HIS A 201 1.67 -18.77 -2.65
C HIS A 201 1.21 -19.44 -1.36
N ARG A 202 1.48 -20.75 -1.22
CA ARG A 202 1.06 -21.58 -0.07
C ARG A 202 -0.44 -21.43 0.21
N ASP A 203 -0.88 -21.48 1.48
CA ASP A 203 -2.29 -21.49 1.85
C ASP A 203 -2.90 -20.07 1.88
N TRP A 204 -2.10 -19.06 2.21
CA TRP A 204 -2.55 -17.66 2.31
C TRP A 204 -1.59 -16.67 1.65
N VAL A 205 -2.11 -15.84 0.75
CA VAL A 205 -1.41 -14.68 0.19
C VAL A 205 -1.87 -13.38 0.86
N ARG A 206 -1.00 -12.37 0.88
CA ARG A 206 -1.23 -11.07 1.55
C ARG A 206 -0.96 -9.88 0.61
N PRO A 207 -1.76 -9.71 -0.46
CA PRO A 207 -1.63 -8.56 -1.36
C PRO A 207 -1.90 -7.21 -0.66
N GLY A 208 -0.98 -6.27 -0.87
CA GLY A 208 -1.07 -4.84 -0.52
C GLY A 208 -1.19 -3.99 -1.78
N ILE A 209 -0.09 -3.37 -2.28
CA ILE A 209 -0.14 -2.42 -3.44
C ILE A 209 -1.02 -2.88 -4.59
N VAL A 210 -0.95 -4.17 -4.93
CA VAL A 210 -1.58 -4.66 -6.16
C VAL A 210 -3.11 -4.53 -6.09
N LEU A 211 -3.70 -4.54 -4.89
CA LEU A 211 -5.13 -4.22 -4.69
C LEU A 211 -5.44 -2.77 -5.07
N TYR A 212 -4.46 -1.88 -4.97
CA TYR A 212 -4.57 -0.45 -5.18
C TYR A 212 -4.04 0.01 -6.55
N GLY A 213 -3.68 -0.93 -7.43
CA GLY A 213 -3.18 -0.63 -8.76
C GLY A 213 -1.72 -0.18 -8.85
N GLY A 214 -0.97 -0.27 -7.74
CA GLY A 214 0.46 0.05 -7.72
C GLY A 214 1.35 -1.15 -8.02
N SER A 215 2.53 -0.89 -8.57
CA SER A 215 3.55 -1.90 -8.84
C SER A 215 4.29 -2.32 -7.57
N PRO A 216 4.47 -3.62 -7.30
CA PRO A 216 5.32 -4.06 -6.20
C PRO A 216 6.78 -3.59 -6.32
N SER A 217 7.32 -3.47 -7.54
CA SER A 217 8.68 -2.97 -7.80
C SER A 217 8.78 -1.45 -7.84
N GLY A 218 7.66 -0.74 -7.70
CA GLY A 218 7.60 0.71 -7.89
C GLY A 218 7.82 1.18 -9.33
N LEU A 219 7.81 0.26 -10.30
CA LEU A 219 7.91 0.58 -11.74
C LEU A 219 6.62 0.13 -12.45
N SER A 220 5.88 1.09 -13.01
CA SER A 220 4.58 0.84 -13.65
C SER A 220 4.64 -0.15 -14.82
N LYS A 221 5.77 -0.15 -15.55
CA LYS A 221 6.00 -1.03 -16.71
C LYS A 221 5.99 -2.52 -16.33
N ASP A 222 6.40 -2.87 -15.10
CA ASP A 222 6.55 -4.26 -14.66
C ASP A 222 5.19 -4.93 -14.42
N ILE A 223 4.14 -4.12 -14.23
CA ILE A 223 2.77 -4.59 -14.03
C ILE A 223 1.87 -4.43 -15.25
N LYS A 224 2.40 -3.99 -16.40
CA LYS A 224 1.62 -3.70 -17.61
C LYS A 224 0.79 -4.89 -18.09
N THR A 225 1.30 -6.11 -17.97
CA THR A 225 0.64 -7.35 -18.40
C THR A 225 -0.26 -7.97 -17.32
N ILE A 226 -0.25 -7.43 -16.11
CA ILE A 226 -1.14 -7.87 -15.02
C ILE A 226 -2.50 -7.17 -15.12
N HIS A 227 -2.54 -6.03 -15.85
CA HIS A 227 -3.76 -5.26 -16.08
C HIS A 227 -4.42 -4.76 -14.80
N LEU A 228 -3.61 -4.31 -13.83
CA LEU A 228 -4.12 -3.63 -12.64
C LEU A 228 -4.68 -2.25 -13.00
N GLN A 229 -5.72 -1.84 -12.27
CA GLN A 229 -6.38 -0.55 -12.40
C GLN A 229 -6.01 0.36 -11.24
N ALA A 230 -5.74 1.64 -11.51
CA ALA A 230 -5.46 2.62 -10.46
C ALA A 230 -6.72 2.88 -9.63
N SER A 231 -6.67 2.61 -8.33
CA SER A 231 -7.82 2.81 -7.44
C SER A 231 -7.91 4.21 -6.82
N MET A 232 -6.88 5.04 -7.00
CA MET A 232 -6.88 6.44 -6.58
C MET A 232 -6.49 7.34 -7.74
N THR A 233 -7.28 8.40 -7.97
CA THR A 233 -6.91 9.50 -8.86
C THR A 233 -6.80 10.79 -8.05
N LEU A 234 -5.61 11.36 -7.97
CA LEU A 234 -5.43 12.71 -7.44
C LEU A 234 -5.55 13.70 -8.60
N ARG A 235 -6.54 14.58 -8.50
CA ARG A 235 -6.85 15.59 -9.52
C ARG A 235 -6.85 16.99 -8.93
N SER A 236 -6.40 17.94 -9.73
CA SER A 236 -6.45 19.38 -9.44
C SER A 236 -6.80 20.16 -10.70
N GLU A 237 -6.59 21.48 -10.67
CA GLU A 237 -6.82 22.38 -11.79
C GLU A 237 -5.71 23.42 -11.90
N ILE A 238 -5.53 23.95 -13.11
CA ILE A 238 -4.68 25.13 -13.34
C ILE A 238 -5.35 26.36 -12.74
N ILE A 239 -4.64 27.08 -11.89
CA ILE A 239 -5.07 28.33 -11.24
C ILE A 239 -4.35 29.58 -11.78
N GLY A 240 -3.33 29.39 -12.63
CA GLY A 240 -2.62 30.48 -13.29
C GLY A 240 -1.91 30.00 -14.55
N VAL A 241 -1.79 30.88 -15.54
CA VAL A 241 -1.03 30.63 -16.77
C VAL A 241 -0.06 31.79 -16.97
N GLN A 242 1.20 31.47 -17.26
CA GLN A 242 2.24 32.46 -17.54
C GLN A 242 2.91 32.15 -18.87
N SER A 243 3.29 33.19 -19.61
CA SER A 243 4.22 33.09 -20.73
C SER A 243 5.59 33.52 -20.24
N ILE A 244 6.61 32.69 -20.49
CA ILE A 244 7.99 32.95 -20.10
C ILE A 244 8.89 32.86 -21.34
N SER A 245 9.94 33.67 -21.37
CA SER A 245 10.90 33.72 -22.48
C SER A 245 12.12 32.85 -22.19
N ALA A 246 12.94 32.60 -23.22
CA ALA A 246 14.25 31.98 -23.03
C ALA A 246 15.08 32.71 -21.95
N GLY A 247 15.63 31.96 -20.99
CA GLY A 247 16.42 32.47 -19.86
C GLY A 247 15.60 32.85 -18.62
N ASP A 248 14.26 32.90 -18.70
CA ASP A 248 13.41 33.06 -17.51
C ASP A 248 13.48 31.82 -16.61
N THR A 249 13.30 32.01 -15.31
CA THR A 249 13.43 30.93 -14.31
C THR A 249 12.14 30.68 -13.53
N VAL A 250 11.91 29.44 -13.11
CA VAL A 250 10.68 29.01 -12.45
C VAL A 250 10.93 28.49 -11.03
N GLY A 251 10.16 29.02 -10.08
CA GLY A 251 10.05 28.52 -8.72
C GLY A 251 11.27 28.80 -7.82
N TYR A 252 11.27 28.17 -6.64
CA TYR A 252 12.32 28.39 -5.64
C TYR A 252 13.70 28.01 -6.15
N ALA A 253 14.69 28.82 -5.75
CA ALA A 253 16.10 28.66 -6.12
C ALA A 253 16.38 28.68 -7.63
N ARG A 254 15.43 29.17 -8.45
CA ARG A 254 15.57 29.21 -9.92
C ARG A 254 15.95 27.84 -10.49
N ALA A 255 15.33 26.78 -9.95
CA ALA A 255 15.73 25.40 -10.23
C ALA A 255 15.41 24.92 -11.66
N TYR A 256 14.67 25.71 -12.41
CA TYR A 256 14.41 25.51 -13.83
C TYR A 256 14.64 26.84 -14.55
N GLU A 257 15.31 26.78 -15.69
CA GLU A 257 15.53 27.88 -16.63
C GLU A 257 14.92 27.47 -17.98
N ALA A 258 14.14 28.35 -18.59
CA ALA A 258 13.48 28.07 -19.85
C ALA A 258 14.48 28.12 -21.01
N GLU A 259 14.54 27.05 -21.81
CA GLU A 259 15.41 26.97 -22.99
C GLU A 259 14.85 27.76 -24.20
N GLY A 260 13.58 28.15 -24.15
CA GLY A 260 12.87 28.87 -25.20
C GLY A 260 11.57 29.48 -24.68
N ASP A 261 10.92 30.26 -25.54
CA ASP A 261 9.62 30.84 -25.22
C ASP A 261 8.58 29.73 -25.00
N MET A 262 7.96 29.71 -23.82
CA MET A 262 7.01 28.67 -23.46
C MET A 262 5.89 29.19 -22.55
N ARG A 263 4.81 28.40 -22.48
CA ARG A 263 3.73 28.62 -21.51
C ARG A 263 3.86 27.65 -20.36
N ILE A 264 3.64 28.13 -19.15
CA ILE A 264 3.57 27.32 -17.94
C ILE A 264 2.22 27.48 -17.25
N GLY A 265 1.78 26.41 -16.58
CA GLY A 265 0.58 26.37 -15.76
C GLY A 265 0.95 26.26 -14.29
N VAL A 266 0.25 27.00 -13.43
CA VAL A 266 0.33 26.88 -11.96
C VAL A 266 -0.83 26.02 -11.50
N VAL A 267 -0.57 24.93 -10.80
CA VAL A 267 -1.56 23.93 -10.36
C VAL A 267 -1.80 24.09 -8.85
N ALA A 268 -3.05 23.94 -8.40
CA ALA A 268 -3.45 24.05 -6.99
C ALA A 268 -3.10 22.81 -6.13
N CYS A 269 -1.89 22.29 -6.28
CA CYS A 269 -1.36 21.13 -5.55
C CYS A 269 0.09 21.39 -5.11
N GLY A 270 0.42 21.07 -3.87
CA GLY A 270 1.78 21.15 -3.36
C GLY A 270 2.03 20.12 -2.25
N TYR A 271 3.18 20.23 -1.58
CA TYR A 271 3.58 19.20 -0.62
C TYR A 271 2.70 19.14 0.64
N ALA A 272 1.97 20.21 0.98
CA ALA A 272 1.02 20.15 2.08
C ALA A 272 -0.29 19.43 1.71
N ASP A 273 -0.49 19.09 0.43
CA ASP A 273 -1.54 18.17 -0.05
C ASP A 273 -1.09 16.69 -0.03
N GLY A 274 0.20 16.44 0.20
CA GLY A 274 0.80 15.10 0.11
C GLY A 274 1.64 14.87 -1.16
N TYR A 275 1.71 15.82 -2.08
CA TYR A 275 2.54 15.68 -3.28
C TYR A 275 4.04 15.73 -2.92
N PRO A 276 4.90 14.86 -3.45
CA PRO A 276 6.30 14.81 -3.02
C PRO A 276 7.04 16.10 -3.35
N ARG A 277 7.58 16.77 -2.32
CA ARG A 277 8.41 17.98 -2.49
C ARG A 277 9.65 17.72 -3.35
N HIS A 278 10.14 16.48 -3.32
CA HIS A 278 11.34 16.04 -4.04
C HIS A 278 11.08 15.67 -5.50
N ALA A 279 9.83 15.75 -5.98
CA ALA A 279 9.52 15.65 -7.40
C ALA A 279 10.37 16.63 -8.20
N ARG A 280 11.08 16.10 -9.19
CA ARG A 280 12.01 16.87 -10.02
C ARG A 280 11.28 17.47 -11.22
N THR A 281 11.88 18.48 -11.86
CA THR A 281 11.51 18.86 -13.23
C THR A 281 11.51 17.62 -14.12
N GLY A 282 10.48 17.45 -14.94
CA GLY A 282 10.30 16.26 -15.77
C GLY A 282 9.36 15.21 -15.18
N THR A 283 8.89 15.37 -13.94
CA THR A 283 7.92 14.43 -13.35
C THR A 283 6.65 14.40 -14.19
N PRO A 284 6.12 13.22 -14.57
CA PRO A 284 4.97 13.12 -15.46
C PRO A 284 3.70 13.66 -14.79
N ILE A 285 2.85 14.29 -15.61
CA ILE A 285 1.58 14.90 -15.20
C ILE A 285 0.69 15.03 -16.45
N SER A 286 -0.65 15.08 -16.30
CA SER A 286 -1.56 15.25 -17.44
C SER A 286 -2.41 16.50 -17.28
N VAL A 287 -2.57 17.28 -18.35
CA VAL A 287 -3.43 18.47 -18.41
C VAL A 287 -4.48 18.26 -19.49
N ASP A 288 -5.77 18.30 -19.11
CA ASP A 288 -6.92 18.00 -19.99
C ASP A 288 -6.75 16.70 -20.81
N GLY A 289 -6.09 15.69 -20.22
CA GLY A 289 -5.85 14.40 -20.85
C GLY A 289 -4.56 14.30 -21.69
N ILE A 290 -3.80 15.40 -21.79
CA ILE A 290 -2.53 15.44 -22.53
C ILE A 290 -1.37 15.30 -21.56
N MET A 291 -0.55 14.26 -21.76
CA MET A 291 0.66 14.04 -20.97
C MET A 291 1.68 15.17 -21.19
N THR A 292 2.19 15.70 -20.10
CA THR A 292 3.24 16.72 -20.04
C THR A 292 4.12 16.46 -18.81
N ARG A 293 4.85 17.48 -18.35
CA ARG A 293 5.81 17.40 -17.24
C ARG A 293 5.70 18.57 -16.28
N THR A 294 6.12 18.35 -15.03
CA THR A 294 6.40 19.43 -14.09
C THR A 294 7.66 20.20 -14.47
N VAL A 295 7.71 21.49 -14.12
CA VAL A 295 8.88 22.36 -14.28
C VAL A 295 9.12 23.14 -13.00
N GLY A 296 10.36 23.15 -12.51
CA GLY A 296 10.72 23.82 -11.25
C GLY A 296 10.33 23.01 -10.01
N ARG A 297 10.58 23.59 -8.82
CA ARG A 297 10.33 22.93 -7.54
C ARG A 297 8.86 22.98 -7.13
N VAL A 298 8.37 21.88 -6.55
CA VAL A 298 7.10 21.84 -5.83
C VAL A 298 7.17 22.74 -4.58
N SER A 299 6.17 23.60 -4.40
CA SER A 299 5.99 24.45 -3.21
C SER A 299 4.95 23.87 -2.26
N MET A 300 4.65 24.58 -1.16
CA MET A 300 3.68 24.11 -0.16
C MET A 300 2.31 23.85 -0.77
N ASP A 301 1.90 24.73 -1.67
CA ASP A 301 0.53 24.79 -2.17
C ASP A 301 0.42 24.78 -3.69
N MET A 302 1.53 24.88 -4.41
CA MET A 302 1.53 24.98 -5.86
C MET A 302 2.68 24.22 -6.47
N LEU A 303 2.44 23.71 -7.67
CA LEU A 303 3.47 23.20 -8.58
C LEU A 303 3.23 23.80 -9.96
N THR A 304 4.27 23.77 -10.79
CA THR A 304 4.26 24.34 -12.14
C THR A 304 4.43 23.24 -13.18
N VAL A 305 3.71 23.37 -14.30
CA VAL A 305 3.70 22.40 -15.41
C VAL A 305 3.98 23.08 -16.73
N ASP A 306 4.59 22.32 -17.64
CA ASP A 306 4.84 22.72 -19.03
C ASP A 306 3.54 22.64 -19.85
N LEU A 307 3.09 23.75 -20.43
CA LEU A 307 1.89 23.80 -21.27
C LEU A 307 2.20 23.79 -22.77
N THR A 308 3.46 23.62 -23.16
CA THR A 308 3.85 23.54 -24.58
C THR A 308 3.10 22.43 -25.33
N PRO A 309 2.89 21.22 -24.77
CA PRO A 309 2.06 20.19 -25.40
C PRO A 309 0.54 20.49 -25.34
N CYS A 310 0.12 21.49 -24.55
CA CYS A 310 -1.27 21.74 -24.17
C CYS A 310 -1.70 23.17 -24.55
N PRO A 311 -1.76 23.53 -25.85
CA PRO A 311 -1.99 24.91 -26.29
C PRO A 311 -3.35 25.47 -25.85
N ASP A 312 -4.37 24.62 -25.70
CA ASP A 312 -5.72 25.03 -25.30
C ASP A 312 -5.92 25.11 -23.78
N ALA A 313 -4.91 24.70 -22.98
CA ALA A 313 -5.00 24.73 -21.53
C ALA A 313 -5.18 26.16 -21.01
N LYS A 314 -6.05 26.33 -20.02
CA LYS A 314 -6.42 27.63 -19.42
C LYS A 314 -6.62 27.49 -17.93
N ILE A 315 -6.88 28.60 -17.23
CA ILE A 315 -7.33 28.53 -15.83
C ILE A 315 -8.62 27.68 -15.75
N GLY A 316 -8.65 26.72 -14.86
CA GLY A 316 -9.70 25.70 -14.72
C GLY A 316 -9.48 24.43 -15.53
N SER A 317 -8.45 24.36 -16.39
CA SER A 317 -8.06 23.10 -17.04
C SER A 317 -7.72 22.04 -16.00
N THR A 318 -8.19 20.83 -16.25
CA THR A 318 -8.04 19.69 -15.35
C THR A 318 -6.61 19.21 -15.35
N VAL A 319 -6.10 18.87 -14.16
CA VAL A 319 -4.77 18.29 -13.99
C VAL A 319 -4.89 16.95 -13.26
N GLU A 320 -4.43 15.87 -13.87
CA GLU A 320 -4.25 14.59 -13.18
C GLU A 320 -2.81 14.47 -12.68
N LEU A 321 -2.65 14.39 -11.36
CA LEU A 321 -1.36 14.28 -10.68
C LEU A 321 -0.88 12.82 -10.65
N TRP A 322 -1.81 11.91 -10.40
CA TRP A 322 -1.70 10.47 -10.63
C TRP A 322 -3.09 9.87 -10.74
N GLY A 323 -3.21 8.73 -11.43
CA GLY A 323 -4.48 8.07 -11.68
C GLY A 323 -4.39 7.09 -12.85
N GLU A 324 -5.41 7.12 -13.71
CA GLU A 324 -5.51 6.24 -14.86
C GLU A 324 -4.44 6.53 -15.91
N GLN A 325 -4.21 7.81 -16.22
CA GLN A 325 -3.26 8.23 -17.25
C GLN A 325 -1.85 8.38 -16.68
N VAL A 326 -1.73 9.05 -15.54
CA VAL A 326 -0.46 9.32 -14.89
C VAL A 326 -0.20 8.24 -13.84
N LYS A 327 0.69 7.29 -14.13
CA LYS A 327 0.98 6.19 -13.20
C LYS A 327 1.70 6.72 -11.98
N ILE A 328 1.15 6.43 -10.80
CA ILE A 328 1.71 6.89 -9.52
C ILE A 328 3.15 6.41 -9.29
N ASP A 329 3.49 5.23 -9.79
CA ASP A 329 4.84 4.67 -9.75
C ASP A 329 5.85 5.51 -10.56
N ASP A 330 5.43 6.10 -11.69
CA ASP A 330 6.31 6.94 -12.51
C ASP A 330 6.56 8.30 -11.82
N VAL A 331 5.55 8.82 -11.11
CA VAL A 331 5.66 10.02 -10.26
C VAL A 331 6.59 9.75 -9.07
N ALA A 332 6.42 8.59 -8.41
CA ALA A 332 7.24 8.17 -7.29
C ALA A 332 8.71 7.99 -7.68
N SER A 333 8.96 7.30 -8.80
CA SER A 333 10.30 7.08 -9.35
C SER A 333 11.01 8.41 -9.66
N SER A 334 10.29 9.37 -10.27
CA SER A 334 10.79 10.74 -10.51
C SER A 334 11.13 11.51 -9.24
N SER A 335 10.56 11.08 -8.11
CA SER A 335 10.74 11.66 -6.78
C SER A 335 11.72 10.88 -5.90
N GLY A 336 12.29 9.77 -6.39
CA GLY A 336 13.22 8.91 -5.64
C GLY A 336 12.54 8.09 -4.54
N THR A 337 11.29 7.69 -4.75
CA THR A 337 10.51 6.88 -3.80
C THR A 337 9.57 5.90 -4.54
N ILE A 338 8.63 5.28 -3.82
CA ILE A 338 7.69 4.25 -4.27
C ILE A 338 6.23 4.72 -4.19
N GLY A 339 5.36 4.21 -5.06
CA GLY A 339 3.95 4.60 -5.12
C GLY A 339 3.21 4.48 -3.79
N TYR A 340 3.58 3.51 -2.95
CA TYR A 340 3.06 3.36 -1.58
C TYR A 340 3.15 4.65 -0.75
N GLU A 341 4.29 5.34 -0.78
CA GLU A 341 4.48 6.54 0.03
C GLU A 341 3.52 7.65 -0.42
N LEU A 342 3.34 7.80 -1.74
CA LEU A 342 2.49 8.84 -2.32
C LEU A 342 1.01 8.63 -1.96
N MET A 343 0.50 7.40 -2.04
CA MET A 343 -0.89 7.10 -1.66
C MET A 343 -1.13 7.37 -0.17
N CYS A 344 -0.21 6.93 0.69
CA CYS A 344 -0.29 7.12 2.14
C CYS A 344 -0.09 8.59 2.56
N ALA A 345 0.60 9.39 1.74
CA ALA A 345 0.90 10.79 2.05
C ALA A 345 -0.27 11.76 1.78
N LEU A 346 -1.38 11.29 1.19
CA LEU A 346 -2.55 12.12 0.91
C LEU A 346 -3.00 12.88 2.17
N ALA A 347 -2.86 14.21 2.14
CA ALA A 347 -3.10 15.01 3.34
C ALA A 347 -4.60 15.13 3.65
N ARG A 348 -4.94 15.20 4.94
CA ARG A 348 -6.34 15.38 5.42
C ARG A 348 -7.09 16.57 4.81
N ARG A 349 -6.37 17.58 4.31
CA ARG A 349 -6.97 18.76 3.67
C ARG A 349 -7.48 18.48 2.26
N VAL A 350 -7.06 17.38 1.64
CA VAL A 350 -7.52 16.97 0.31
C VAL A 350 -8.88 16.28 0.46
N PRO A 351 -9.96 16.84 -0.11
CA PRO A 351 -11.25 16.18 -0.10
C PRO A 351 -11.21 14.85 -0.86
N VAL A 352 -11.85 13.84 -0.31
CA VAL A 352 -11.98 12.51 -0.92
C VAL A 352 -13.40 12.34 -1.48
N THR A 353 -13.53 11.68 -2.62
CA THR A 353 -14.82 11.28 -3.20
C THR A 353 -14.71 9.84 -3.65
N VAL A 354 -15.68 9.01 -3.26
CA VAL A 354 -15.82 7.65 -3.80
C VAL A 354 -16.47 7.77 -5.17
N ALA A 355 -15.81 7.24 -6.20
CA ALA A 355 -16.19 7.33 -7.61
C ALA A 355 -16.71 5.99 -8.13
#